data_AF-A0A2T3IVJ9-F1
#
_entry.id   AF-A0A2T3IVJ9-F1
#
_cell.length_a   1.000
_cell.length_b   1.000
_cell.length_c   1.000
_cell.angle_alpha   90.00
_cell.angle_beta   90.00
_cell.angle_gamma   90.00
#
_symmetry.space_group_name_H-M   'P 1'
#
loop_
_entity.id
_entity.type
_entity.pdbx_description
1 polymer ?
#
loop_
_entity_poly.entity_id
_entity_poly.type
_entity_poly.pdbx_seq_one_letter_code
_entity_poly.pdbx_strand_id
1 'polypeptide(L)'
;MQIHSLDKALLINEVQLGSQLSHAVEGGRRADFALMLALLSPEQLETTPVDALPAPGKTESELRAYFELPEPQPLSTTESSYQNAAQQAKAFHESGLADARLLDGLKPTPLSYPPQGTKGMPEEVYHNLSGHERRLLPPTEDATIKASPQDLYLSLVQAKRFAEMYGA
;
A
#
# COMPACT_ATOMS: atom_id res chain seq x y z
N MET A 1 -22.20 17.38 -8.94
CA MET A 1 -20.90 18.01 -8.64
C MET A 1 -19.83 17.28 -9.43
N GLN A 2 -19.28 17.91 -10.46
CA GLN A 2 -18.10 17.37 -11.15
C GLN A 2 -16.90 17.65 -10.25
N ILE A 3 -16.47 16.63 -9.51
CA ILE A 3 -15.18 16.66 -8.84
C ILE A 3 -14.17 16.62 -10.00
N HIS A 4 -13.52 17.74 -10.30
CA HIS A 4 -12.30 17.70 -11.08
C HIS A 4 -11.31 16.86 -10.28
N SER A 5 -11.28 15.55 -10.54
CA SER A 5 -10.14 14.72 -10.28
C SER A 5 -9.02 15.26 -11.18
N LEU A 6 -8.38 16.35 -10.74
CA LEU A 6 -6.96 16.48 -10.97
C LEU A 6 -6.39 15.22 -10.34
N ASP A 7 -6.21 14.20 -11.16
CA ASP A 7 -5.54 12.97 -10.83
C ASP A 7 -4.24 13.39 -10.17
N LYS A 8 -4.20 13.33 -8.84
CA LYS A 8 -3.07 13.72 -7.98
C LYS A 8 -1.84 12.80 -8.19
N ALA A 9 -1.80 12.10 -9.32
CA ALA A 9 -0.90 11.02 -9.69
C ALA A 9 -0.43 11.08 -11.16
N LEU A 10 -0.76 12.11 -11.96
CA LEU A 10 -0.37 12.11 -13.38
C LEU A 10 1.07 12.55 -13.65
N LEU A 11 1.76 13.19 -12.70
CA LEU A 11 3.15 13.62 -12.85
C LEU A 11 4.05 12.90 -11.84
N ILE A 12 4.38 11.67 -12.17
CA ILE A 12 5.30 10.77 -11.46
C ILE A 12 6.71 10.87 -12.05
N ASN A 13 6.84 11.17 -13.36
CA ASN A 13 8.11 11.20 -14.06
C ASN A 13 8.20 12.39 -15.03
N GLU A 14 9.41 12.89 -15.26
CA GLU A 14 9.73 13.96 -16.22
C GLU A 14 9.24 13.63 -17.64
N VAL A 15 9.25 12.36 -18.02
CA VAL A 15 8.73 11.90 -19.33
C VAL A 15 7.28 12.35 -19.57
N GLN A 16 6.47 12.49 -18.50
CA GLN A 16 5.09 12.96 -18.58
C GLN A 16 5.00 14.49 -18.80
N LEU A 17 6.04 15.24 -18.46
CA LEU A 17 6.16 16.67 -18.80
C LEU A 17 6.74 16.91 -20.20
N GLY A 18 7.29 15.89 -20.85
CA GLY A 18 7.85 15.97 -22.20
C GLY A 18 8.93 17.05 -22.32
N SER A 19 8.80 17.95 -23.30
CA SER A 19 9.73 19.07 -23.52
C SER A 19 9.36 20.36 -22.75
N GLN A 20 8.29 20.36 -21.95
CA GLN A 20 7.81 21.59 -21.32
C GLN A 20 8.77 22.12 -20.26
N LEU A 21 9.47 21.22 -19.56
CA LEU A 21 10.51 21.59 -18.61
C LEU A 21 11.66 22.33 -19.32
N SER A 22 12.15 21.78 -20.43
CA SER A 22 13.19 22.38 -21.27
C SER A 22 12.77 23.73 -21.84
N HIS A 23 11.54 23.84 -22.35
CA HIS A 23 11.01 25.11 -22.87
C HIS A 23 10.78 26.18 -21.80
N ALA A 24 10.51 25.80 -20.55
CA ALA A 24 10.44 26.75 -19.44
C ALA A 24 11.83 27.30 -19.08
N VAL A 25 12.87 26.48 -19.19
CA VAL A 25 14.27 26.91 -19.01
C VAL A 25 14.70 27.84 -20.14
N GLU A 26 14.47 27.45 -21.41
CA GLU A 26 14.80 28.26 -22.59
C GLU A 26 14.06 29.60 -22.60
N GLY A 27 12.78 29.60 -22.20
CA GLY A 27 11.95 30.79 -22.14
C GLY A 27 12.16 31.68 -20.90
N GLY A 28 13.09 31.32 -19.99
CA GLY A 28 13.35 32.09 -18.77
C GLY A 28 12.20 32.11 -17.75
N ARG A 29 11.21 31.22 -17.90
CA ARG A 29 10.01 31.14 -17.03
C ARG A 29 10.31 30.39 -15.74
N ARG A 30 11.09 31.04 -14.87
CA ARG A 30 11.58 30.44 -13.61
C ARG A 30 10.46 29.98 -12.68
N ALA A 31 9.31 30.67 -12.68
CA ALA A 31 8.16 30.30 -11.87
C ALA A 31 7.54 28.97 -12.32
N ASP A 32 7.28 28.83 -13.63
CA ASP A 32 6.74 27.60 -14.22
C ASP A 32 7.70 26.42 -14.02
N PHE A 33 9.00 26.67 -14.21
CA PHE A 33 10.04 25.67 -13.97
C PHE A 33 10.09 25.21 -12.50
N ALA A 34 10.09 26.14 -11.55
CA ALA A 34 10.10 25.81 -10.13
C ALA A 34 8.84 25.04 -9.70
N LEU A 35 7.67 25.40 -10.25
CA LEU A 35 6.42 24.69 -10.01
C LEU A 35 6.45 23.28 -10.58
N MET A 36 6.93 23.10 -11.82
CA MET A 36 7.06 21.78 -12.44
C MET A 36 8.02 20.87 -11.66
N LEU A 37 9.16 21.40 -11.20
CA LEU A 37 10.08 20.67 -10.33
C LEU A 37 9.45 20.28 -8.99
N ALA A 38 8.71 21.19 -8.35
CA ALA A 38 8.04 20.90 -7.08
C ALA A 38 6.96 19.80 -7.22
N LEU A 39 6.33 19.67 -8.38
CA LEU A 39 5.38 18.58 -8.68
C LEU A 39 6.07 17.22 -8.89
N LEU A 40 7.33 17.22 -9.33
CA LEU A 40 8.14 16.02 -9.55
C LEU A 40 8.82 15.51 -8.27
N SER A 41 9.20 16.41 -7.36
CA SER A 41 9.89 16.05 -6.13
C SER A 41 8.92 15.91 -4.96
N PRO A 42 8.65 14.71 -4.43
CA PRO A 42 8.23 14.60 -3.05
C PRO A 42 9.45 15.02 -2.21
N GLU A 43 9.40 16.20 -1.60
CA GLU A 43 10.48 16.64 -0.72
C GLU A 43 10.55 15.70 0.49
N GLN A 44 11.43 14.70 0.43
CA GLN A 44 11.68 13.78 1.54
C GLN A 44 12.94 14.25 2.29
N LEU A 45 12.84 15.41 2.94
CA LEU A 45 13.91 15.92 3.81
C LEU A 45 13.74 15.53 5.28
N GLU A 46 12.74 14.75 5.64
CA GLU A 46 12.66 14.19 6.98
C GLU A 46 13.15 12.74 6.99
N THR A 47 14.44 12.60 7.31
CA THR A 47 14.91 11.35 7.91
C THR A 47 14.25 11.25 9.28
N THR A 48 13.19 10.45 9.39
CA THR A 48 12.61 10.15 10.69
C THR A 48 13.71 9.47 11.52
N PRO A 49 14.15 10.06 12.64
CA PRO A 49 15.11 9.40 13.50
C PRO A 49 14.47 8.11 14.00
N VAL A 50 15.02 6.98 13.58
CA VAL A 50 14.59 5.67 14.07
C VAL A 50 15.27 5.48 15.42
N ASP A 51 14.48 5.48 16.48
CA ASP A 51 14.97 5.12 17.81
C ASP A 51 15.55 3.70 17.77
N ALA A 52 16.68 3.52 18.46
CA ALA A 52 17.29 2.20 18.59
C ALA A 52 16.29 1.24 19.23
N LEU A 53 16.02 0.11 18.57
CA LEU A 53 15.15 -0.92 19.12
C LEU A 53 15.68 -1.35 20.50
N PRO A 54 14.79 -1.48 21.51
CA PRO A 54 15.18 -1.95 22.82
C PRO A 54 15.82 -3.35 22.71
N ALA A 55 16.75 -3.63 23.62
CA ALA A 55 17.45 -4.92 23.68
C ALA A 55 16.43 -6.08 23.75
N PRO A 56 16.70 -7.21 23.07
CA PRO A 56 15.76 -8.32 23.02
C PRO A 56 15.57 -8.90 24.43
N GLY A 57 14.40 -8.64 25.02
CA GLY A 57 13.90 -9.35 26.20
C GLY A 57 13.31 -10.71 25.82
N LYS A 58 12.74 -11.42 26.81
CA LYS A 58 11.95 -12.63 26.55
C LYS A 58 10.85 -12.29 25.54
N THR A 59 10.76 -13.09 24.48
CA THR A 59 9.75 -12.88 23.45
C THR A 59 8.36 -13.20 24.00
N GLU A 60 7.31 -12.55 23.48
CA GLU A 60 5.92 -12.82 23.90
C GLU A 60 5.57 -14.32 23.74
N SER A 61 6.10 -14.95 22.69
CA SER A 61 5.94 -16.39 22.43
C SER A 61 6.47 -17.25 23.59
N GLU A 62 7.65 -16.94 24.12
CA GLU A 62 8.24 -17.67 25.26
C GLU A 62 7.40 -17.55 26.53
N LEU A 63 6.87 -16.34 26.80
CA LEU A 63 6.03 -16.11 27.97
C LEU A 63 4.69 -16.83 27.85
N ARG A 64 4.06 -16.81 26.67
CA ARG A 64 2.81 -17.54 26.42
C ARG A 64 2.98 -19.05 26.54
N ALA A 65 4.09 -19.59 26.02
CA ALA A 65 4.41 -21.00 26.18
C ALA A 65 4.62 -21.37 27.66
N TYR A 66 5.29 -20.51 28.43
CA TYR A 66 5.50 -20.71 29.87
C TYR A 66 4.20 -20.72 30.68
N PHE A 67 3.23 -19.89 30.30
CA PHE A 67 1.93 -19.78 30.97
C PHE A 67 0.82 -20.65 30.34
N GLU A 68 1.13 -21.47 29.33
CA GLU A 68 0.16 -22.29 28.58
C GLU A 68 -1.05 -21.48 28.07
N LEU A 69 -0.79 -20.23 27.64
CA LEU A 69 -1.84 -19.33 27.18
C LEU A 69 -2.36 -19.74 25.78
N PRO A 70 -3.65 -19.52 25.50
CA PRO A 70 -4.21 -19.78 24.18
C PRO A 70 -3.59 -18.89 23.10
N GLU A 71 -3.85 -19.25 21.83
CA GLU A 71 -3.38 -18.47 20.69
C GLU A 71 -3.81 -16.99 20.79
N PRO A 72 -2.92 -16.06 20.39
CA PRO A 72 -3.26 -14.64 20.39
C PRO A 72 -4.46 -14.36 19.51
N GLN A 73 -5.35 -13.50 20.00
CA GLN A 73 -6.38 -12.91 19.16
C GLN A 73 -5.71 -12.20 17.97
N PRO A 74 -6.11 -12.50 16.73
CA PRO A 74 -5.50 -11.89 15.56
C PRO A 74 -5.74 -10.38 15.54
N LEU A 75 -4.69 -9.60 15.27
CA LEU A 75 -4.79 -8.13 15.22
C LEU A 75 -5.52 -7.64 13.95
N SER A 76 -5.33 -8.35 12.84
CA SER A 76 -5.89 -8.02 11.54
C SER A 76 -6.62 -9.22 10.95
N THR A 77 -7.56 -8.96 10.05
CA THR A 77 -8.37 -9.98 9.40
C THR A 77 -7.58 -10.86 8.44
N THR A 78 -7.94 -12.13 8.47
CA THR A 78 -7.70 -13.12 7.41
C THR A 78 -9.02 -13.50 6.73
N GLU A 79 -8.98 -14.21 5.61
CA GLU A 79 -10.21 -14.67 4.93
C GLU A 79 -11.13 -15.50 5.83
N SER A 80 -10.57 -16.36 6.67
CA SER A 80 -11.32 -17.18 7.64
C SER A 80 -11.98 -16.34 8.75
N SER A 81 -11.46 -15.15 9.01
CA SER A 81 -11.96 -14.27 10.07
C SER A 81 -13.38 -13.75 9.78
N TYR A 82 -13.73 -13.57 8.51
CA TYR A 82 -15.08 -13.15 8.12
C TYR A 82 -16.11 -14.24 8.38
N GLN A 83 -15.75 -15.51 8.13
CA GLN A 83 -16.62 -16.65 8.39
C GLN A 83 -16.86 -16.85 9.89
N ASN A 84 -15.80 -16.71 10.71
CA ASN A 84 -15.90 -16.83 12.16
C ASN A 84 -16.81 -15.73 12.76
N ALA A 85 -16.65 -14.48 12.34
CA ALA A 85 -17.53 -13.40 12.80
C ALA A 85 -18.98 -13.59 12.38
N ALA A 86 -19.23 -14.09 11.16
CA ALA A 86 -20.58 -14.41 10.72
C ALA A 86 -21.22 -15.51 11.57
N GLN A 87 -20.46 -16.55 11.97
CA GLN A 87 -20.94 -17.61 12.85
C GLN A 87 -21.24 -17.08 14.25
N GLN A 88 -20.37 -16.24 14.82
CA GLN A 88 -20.61 -15.62 16.13
C GLN A 88 -21.83 -14.70 16.12
N ALA A 89 -22.02 -13.90 15.06
CA ALA A 89 -23.19 -13.04 14.90
C ALA A 89 -24.49 -13.86 14.79
N LYS A 90 -24.45 -15.00 14.08
CA LYS A 90 -25.58 -15.94 14.01
C LYS A 90 -25.90 -16.54 15.37
N ALA A 91 -24.89 -17.04 16.09
CA ALA A 91 -25.08 -17.56 17.44
C ALA A 91 -25.65 -16.51 18.41
N PHE A 92 -25.18 -15.27 18.31
CA PHE A 92 -25.76 -14.17 19.09
C PHE A 92 -27.26 -13.96 18.80
N HIS A 93 -27.67 -14.08 17.54
CA HIS A 93 -29.07 -13.93 17.14
C HIS A 93 -29.95 -15.12 17.53
N GLU A 94 -29.42 -16.34 17.43
CA GLU A 94 -30.17 -17.59 17.64
C GLU A 94 -30.22 -18.03 19.11
N SER A 95 -29.10 -17.97 19.82
CA SER A 95 -28.95 -18.53 21.16
C SER A 95 -28.47 -17.51 22.21
N GLY A 96 -28.24 -16.26 21.79
CA GLY A 96 -27.98 -15.14 22.67
C GLY A 96 -26.52 -14.98 23.07
N LEU A 97 -26.30 -14.24 24.16
CA LEU A 97 -24.99 -13.70 24.52
C LEU A 97 -24.02 -14.76 25.09
N ALA A 98 -24.53 -15.80 25.74
CA ALA A 98 -23.70 -16.84 26.36
C ALA A 98 -22.91 -17.64 25.29
N ASP A 99 -23.60 -18.04 24.23
CA ASP A 99 -23.01 -18.81 23.13
C ASP A 99 -22.04 -17.96 22.31
N ALA A 100 -22.38 -16.69 22.06
CA ALA A 100 -21.48 -15.75 21.39
C ALA A 100 -20.16 -15.59 22.19
N ARG A 101 -20.24 -15.46 23.52
CA ARG A 101 -19.03 -15.37 24.37
C ARG A 101 -18.22 -16.66 24.39
N LEU A 102 -18.88 -17.81 24.37
CA LEU A 102 -18.18 -19.10 24.30
C LEU A 102 -17.43 -19.23 22.97
N LEU A 103 -18.08 -18.90 21.86
CA LEU A 103 -17.45 -18.94 20.53
C LEU A 103 -16.29 -17.94 20.41
N ASP A 104 -16.41 -16.76 21.01
CA ASP A 104 -15.32 -15.77 21.06
C ASP A 104 -14.14 -16.27 21.90
N GLY A 105 -14.40 -16.93 23.03
CA GLY A 105 -13.35 -17.55 23.85
C GLY A 105 -12.64 -18.73 23.18
N LEU A 106 -13.33 -19.47 22.30
CA LEU A 106 -12.76 -20.60 21.56
C LEU A 106 -12.01 -20.16 20.31
N LYS A 107 -12.58 -19.22 19.55
CA LYS A 107 -12.03 -18.71 18.28
C LYS A 107 -12.28 -17.20 18.22
N PRO A 108 -11.38 -16.40 18.79
CA PRO A 108 -11.60 -14.96 18.87
C PRO A 108 -11.62 -14.34 17.47
N THR A 109 -12.53 -13.38 17.28
CA THR A 109 -12.56 -12.58 16.04
C THR A 109 -11.41 -11.59 16.02
N PRO A 110 -10.91 -11.15 14.86
CA PRO A 110 -9.88 -10.14 14.79
C PRO A 110 -10.36 -8.79 15.35
N LEU A 111 -9.42 -8.04 15.91
CA LEU A 111 -9.72 -6.72 16.51
C LEU A 111 -10.05 -5.65 15.47
N SER A 112 -9.50 -5.75 14.26
CA SER A 112 -9.68 -4.78 13.19
C SER A 112 -10.04 -5.47 11.89
N TYR A 113 -11.03 -4.91 11.20
CA TYR A 113 -11.44 -5.28 9.84
C TYR A 113 -11.06 -4.17 8.87
N PRO A 114 -9.78 -4.07 8.45
CA PRO A 114 -9.36 -3.03 7.54
C PRO A 114 -10.02 -3.20 6.15
N PRO A 115 -10.25 -2.10 5.43
CA PRO A 115 -10.73 -2.14 4.05
C PRO A 115 -9.72 -2.82 3.13
N GLN A 116 -10.20 -3.61 2.18
CA GLN A 116 -9.34 -4.30 1.21
C GLN A 116 -8.70 -3.28 0.25
N GLY A 117 -7.46 -3.53 -0.20
CA GLY A 117 -6.78 -2.69 -1.19
C GLY A 117 -6.16 -1.39 -0.65
N THR A 118 -6.16 -1.16 0.66
CA THR A 118 -5.65 0.05 1.31
C THR A 118 -4.27 -0.12 1.98
N LYS A 119 -3.58 -1.24 1.71
CA LYS A 119 -2.29 -1.60 2.31
C LYS A 119 -2.30 -1.57 3.86
N GLY A 120 -3.44 -1.95 4.46
CA GLY A 120 -3.61 -1.99 5.92
C GLY A 120 -3.84 -0.63 6.58
N MET A 121 -3.99 0.44 5.79
CA MET A 121 -4.32 1.77 6.30
C MET A 121 -5.83 2.03 6.27
N PRO A 122 -6.34 2.97 7.09
CA PRO A 122 -7.72 3.44 6.96
C PRO A 122 -7.96 4.01 5.55
N GLU A 123 -9.17 3.80 5.03
CA GLU A 123 -9.59 4.26 3.70
C GLU A 123 -9.34 5.76 3.49
N GLU A 124 -9.70 6.56 4.49
CA GLU A 124 -9.50 8.01 4.50
C GLU A 124 -8.04 8.41 4.35
N VAL A 125 -7.12 7.69 5.00
CA VAL A 125 -5.69 7.98 4.94
C VAL A 125 -5.13 7.57 3.59
N TYR A 126 -5.44 6.35 3.14
CA TYR A 126 -4.93 5.82 1.89
C TYR A 126 -5.36 6.65 0.67
N HIS A 127 -6.62 7.09 0.63
CA HIS A 127 -7.12 7.93 -0.47
C HIS A 127 -6.61 9.36 -0.43
N ASN A 128 -6.16 9.85 0.71
CA ASN A 128 -5.55 11.18 0.83
C ASN A 128 -4.06 11.22 0.49
N LEU A 129 -3.36 10.08 0.54
CA LEU A 129 -1.96 10.00 0.11
C LEU A 129 -1.79 10.41 -1.36
N SER A 130 -0.69 11.10 -1.63
CA SER A 130 -0.24 11.42 -2.98
C SER A 130 0.18 10.17 -3.75
N GLY A 131 0.18 10.24 -5.09
CA GLY A 131 0.64 9.12 -5.92
C GLY A 131 2.09 8.70 -5.63
N HIS A 132 2.94 9.67 -5.30
CA HIS A 132 4.34 9.46 -4.92
C HIS A 132 4.48 8.63 -3.63
N GLU A 133 3.74 8.99 -2.58
CA GLU A 133 3.75 8.27 -1.30
C GLU A 133 3.19 6.85 -1.44
N ARG A 134 2.14 6.66 -2.26
CA ARG A 134 1.55 5.33 -2.49
C ARG A 134 2.53 4.35 -3.14
N ARG A 135 3.51 4.84 -3.91
CA ARG A 135 4.58 4.04 -4.51
C ARG A 135 5.66 3.63 -3.49
N LEU A 136 5.93 4.48 -2.50
CA LEU A 136 6.87 4.16 -1.42
C LEU A 136 6.32 3.09 -0.48
N LEU A 137 4.99 3.00 -0.34
CA LEU A 137 4.37 1.96 0.46
C LEU A 137 4.74 0.57 -0.09
N PRO A 138 5.17 -0.37 0.78
CA PRO A 138 5.61 -1.69 0.36
C PRO A 138 4.54 -2.35 -0.54
N PRO A 139 4.96 -3.03 -1.63
CA PRO A 139 4.02 -3.74 -2.46
C PRO A 139 3.41 -4.89 -1.64
N THR A 140 2.10 -5.11 -1.81
CA THR A 140 1.35 -6.17 -1.10
C THR A 140 1.84 -7.56 -1.49
N GLU A 141 2.49 -7.66 -2.65
CA GLU A 141 3.11 -8.86 -3.16
C GLU A 141 4.57 -8.53 -3.44
N ASP A 142 5.48 -9.45 -3.11
CA ASP A 142 6.82 -9.43 -3.67
C ASP A 142 6.69 -9.59 -5.18
N ALA A 143 6.49 -8.48 -5.88
CA ALA A 143 6.58 -8.38 -7.31
C ALA A 143 8.06 -8.56 -7.67
N THR A 144 8.54 -9.78 -7.50
CA THR A 144 9.71 -10.29 -8.17
C THR A 144 9.41 -10.12 -9.64
N ILE A 145 9.96 -9.06 -10.22
CA ILE A 145 9.92 -8.86 -11.66
C ILE A 145 10.68 -10.05 -12.22
N LYS A 146 9.95 -11.09 -12.64
CA LYS A 146 10.51 -12.30 -13.27
C LYS A 146 11.04 -12.02 -14.69
N ALA A 147 11.21 -10.75 -15.07
CA ALA A 147 11.82 -10.39 -16.32
C ALA A 147 13.33 -10.32 -16.11
N SER A 148 14.06 -11.23 -16.72
CA SER A 148 15.51 -11.10 -16.81
C SER A 148 15.85 -9.87 -17.66
N PRO A 149 17.01 -9.23 -17.48
CA PRO A 149 17.44 -8.10 -18.33
C PRO A 149 17.41 -8.42 -19.83
N GLN A 150 17.52 -9.69 -20.19
CA GLN A 150 17.45 -10.19 -21.56
C GLN A 150 16.02 -10.13 -22.12
N ASP A 151 15.01 -10.44 -21.30
CA ASP A 151 13.59 -10.36 -21.70
C ASP A 151 13.15 -8.91 -21.95
N LEU A 152 13.65 -7.97 -21.13
CA LEU A 152 13.46 -6.54 -21.35
C LEU A 152 14.14 -6.05 -22.64
N TYR A 153 15.35 -6.52 -22.93
CA TYR A 153 16.03 -6.19 -24.18
C TYR A 153 15.27 -6.72 -25.41
N LEU A 154 14.79 -7.95 -25.35
CA LEU A 154 14.04 -8.57 -26.45
C LEU A 154 12.70 -7.86 -26.70
N SER A 155 11.96 -7.53 -25.64
CA SER A 155 10.70 -6.78 -25.75
C SER A 155 10.91 -5.37 -26.31
N LEU A 156 11.98 -4.67 -25.94
CA LEU A 156 12.34 -3.37 -26.53
C LEU A 156 12.68 -3.48 -28.02
N VAL A 157 13.44 -4.51 -28.42
CA VAL A 157 13.76 -4.75 -29.84
C VAL A 157 12.50 -5.06 -30.64
N GLN A 158 11.59 -5.87 -30.07
CA GLN A 158 10.30 -6.16 -30.69
C GLN A 158 9.45 -4.89 -30.83
N ALA A 159 9.32 -4.09 -29.78
CA ALA A 159 8.58 -2.83 -29.82
C ALA A 159 9.15 -1.86 -30.88
N LYS A 160 10.48 -1.75 -30.97
CA LYS A 160 11.15 -0.92 -31.99
C LYS A 160 10.83 -1.40 -33.40
N ARG A 161 10.93 -2.71 -33.66
CA ARG A 161 10.59 -3.28 -34.98
C ARG A 161 9.11 -3.11 -35.33
N PHE A 162 8.22 -3.25 -34.35
CA PHE A 162 6.80 -2.97 -34.54
C PHE A 162 6.55 -1.50 -34.90
N ALA A 163 7.19 -0.57 -34.19
CA ALA A 163 7.09 0.86 -34.50
C ALA A 163 7.63 1.18 -35.90
N GLU A 164 8.70 0.53 -36.34
CA GLU A 164 9.26 0.72 -37.70
C GLU A 164 8.39 0.09 -38.80
N MET A 165 7.66 -0.98 -38.51
CA MET A 165 6.76 -1.62 -39.49
C MET A 165 5.38 -0.98 -39.60
N TYR A 166 4.87 -0.39 -38.52
CA TYR A 166 3.51 0.19 -38.47
C TYR A 166 3.49 1.71 -38.24
N GLY A 167 4.65 2.35 -38.09
CA GLY A 167 4.81 3.80 -38.01
C GLY A 167 5.04 4.43 -39.38
N ALA A 168 3.93 4.68 -40.10
CA ALA A 168 3.79 5.70 -41.14
C ALA A 168 2.43 6.38 -40.95
#